data_AF-L0H424-F1
#
_entry.id   AF-L0H424-F1
#
_cell.length_a   1.000
_cell.length_b   1.000
_cell.length_c   1.000
_cell.angle_alpha   90.00
_cell.angle_beta   90.00
_cell.angle_gamma   90.00
#
_symmetry.space_group_name_H-M   'P 1'
#
loop_
_entity.id
_entity.type
_entity.pdbx_description
1 polymer ?
#
loop_
_entity_poly.entity_id
_entity_poly.type
_entity_poly.pdbx_seq_one_letter_code
_entity_poly.pdbx_strand_id
1 'polypeptide(L)'
;MATTTRVRRTHADWQAVISRAERSSLSTAAFCAGEGISTASFYLWRKRWRASNPPQGDVGEEAPEFLDLGLLSRPANTEGASWDLELDLGDGVVLRLRRA
;
A
#
# COMPACT_ATOMS: atom_id res chain seq x y z
N MET A 1 10.48 18.44 -24.02
CA MET A 1 9.35 18.30 -23.07
C MET A 1 8.40 17.27 -23.64
N ALA A 2 8.32 16.07 -23.04
CA ALA A 2 7.48 15.00 -23.56
C ALA A 2 6.02 15.29 -23.21
N THR A 3 5.23 15.65 -24.21
CA THR A 3 3.78 15.79 -24.10
C THR A 3 3.18 14.41 -23.81
N THR A 4 2.80 14.18 -22.55
CA THR A 4 2.06 12.98 -22.16
C THR A 4 0.66 13.05 -22.79
N THR A 5 0.52 12.52 -24.01
CA THR A 5 -0.77 12.30 -24.64
C THR A 5 -1.64 11.51 -23.67
N ARG A 6 -2.75 12.11 -23.23
CA ARG A 6 -3.66 11.52 -22.26
C ARG A 6 -4.40 10.34 -22.90
N VAL A 7 -3.78 9.16 -22.85
CA VAL A 7 -4.41 7.92 -23.32
C VAL A 7 -5.59 7.59 -22.41
N ARG A 8 -6.79 7.52 -23.00
CA ARG A 8 -7.99 7.09 -22.28
C ARG A 8 -7.93 5.59 -22.09
N ARG A 9 -7.46 5.15 -20.92
CA ARG A 9 -7.38 3.74 -20.54
C ARG A 9 -8.74 3.26 -20.06
N THR A 10 -9.19 2.14 -20.59
CA THR A 10 -10.39 1.41 -20.16
C THR A 10 -10.11 0.66 -18.87
N HIS A 11 -11.15 0.08 -18.27
CA HIS A 11 -11.01 -0.74 -17.06
C HIS A 11 -10.08 -1.95 -17.29
N ALA A 12 -10.20 -2.63 -18.43
CA ALA A 12 -9.36 -3.77 -18.81
C ALA A 12 -7.89 -3.37 -18.96
N ASP A 13 -7.61 -2.18 -19.51
CA ASP A 13 -6.25 -1.66 -19.63
C ASP A 13 -5.60 -1.44 -18.27
N TRP A 14 -6.35 -0.91 -17.30
CA TRP A 14 -5.86 -0.71 -15.94
C TRP A 14 -5.59 -2.02 -15.21
N GLN A 15 -6.42 -3.04 -15.44
CA GLN A 15 -6.18 -4.38 -14.91
C GLN A 15 -4.85 -4.93 -15.42
N ALA A 16 -4.61 -4.87 -16.74
CA ALA A 16 -3.36 -5.34 -17.33
C ALA A 16 -2.13 -4.59 -16.79
N VAL A 17 -2.25 -3.27 -16.59
CA VAL A 17 -1.19 -2.43 -16.00
C VAL A 17 -0.90 -2.84 -14.56
N ILE A 18 -1.93 -3.03 -13.73
CA ILE A 18 -1.76 -3.41 -12.31
C ILE A 18 -1.11 -4.80 -12.21
N SER A 19 -1.60 -5.79 -12.96
CA SER A 19 -1.00 -7.13 -12.97
C SER A 19 0.43 -7.18 -13.53
N ARG A 20 0.79 -6.25 -14.43
CA ARG A 20 2.18 -6.10 -14.90
C ARG A 20 3.06 -5.45 -13.82
N ALA A 21 2.53 -4.47 -13.08
CA ALA A 21 3.22 -3.85 -11.96
C ALA A 21 3.52 -4.86 -10.84
N GLU A 22 2.57 -5.73 -10.49
CA GLU A 22 2.75 -6.74 -9.44
C GLU A 22 3.78 -7.82 -9.80
N ARG A 23 3.93 -8.14 -11.08
CA ARG A 23 4.96 -9.07 -11.57
C ARG A 23 6.31 -8.40 -11.82
N SER A 24 6.37 -7.07 -11.74
CA SER A 24 7.60 -6.32 -11.93
C SER A 24 8.39 -6.26 -10.63
N SER A 25 9.71 -6.42 -10.71
CA SER A 25 10.63 -6.17 -9.59
C SER A 25 10.96 -4.68 -9.41
N LEU A 26 10.35 -3.80 -10.21
CA LEU A 26 10.57 -2.36 -10.15
C LEU A 26 9.75 -1.72 -9.04
N SER A 27 10.26 -0.61 -8.50
CA SER A 27 9.45 0.26 -7.65
C SER A 27 8.27 0.83 -8.44
N THR A 28 7.15 1.10 -7.76
CA THR A 28 5.95 1.66 -8.40
C THR A 28 6.24 2.96 -9.14
N ALA A 29 7.16 3.79 -8.62
CA ALA A 29 7.58 5.03 -9.27
C ALA A 29 8.32 4.78 -10.59
N ALA A 30 9.27 3.84 -10.60
CA ALA A 30 10.03 3.48 -11.80
C ALA A 30 9.12 2.83 -12.86
N PHE A 31 8.21 1.95 -12.43
CA PHE A 31 7.21 1.34 -13.31
C PHE A 31 6.30 2.41 -13.94
N CYS A 32 5.74 3.31 -13.13
CA CYS A 32 4.86 4.38 -13.61
C CYS A 32 5.58 5.31 -14.61
N ALA A 33 6.85 5.63 -14.36
CA ALA A 33 7.65 6.44 -15.28
C ALA A 33 7.85 5.73 -16.63
N GLY A 34 8.19 4.43 -16.63
CA GLY A 34 8.35 3.65 -17.86
C GLY A 34 7.06 3.47 -18.68
N GLU A 35 5.91 3.45 -18.00
CA GLU A 35 4.58 3.29 -18.62
C GLU A 35 3.93 4.62 -19.04
N GLY A 36 4.56 5.76 -18.71
CA GLY A 36 3.97 7.09 -18.94
C GLY A 36 2.68 7.32 -18.15
N ILE A 37 2.63 6.78 -16.92
CA ILE A 37 1.48 6.86 -16.01
C ILE A 37 1.87 7.70 -14.80
N SER A 38 0.95 8.54 -14.30
CA SER A 38 1.19 9.21 -13.02
C SER A 38 0.97 8.24 -11.85
N THR A 39 1.88 8.27 -10.88
CA THR A 39 1.81 7.45 -9.66
C THR A 39 0.48 7.62 -8.93
N ALA A 40 -0.05 8.84 -8.85
CA ALA A 40 -1.36 9.14 -8.27
C ALA A 40 -2.51 8.39 -8.99
N SER A 41 -2.50 8.36 -10.33
CA SER A 41 -3.51 7.63 -11.10
C SER A 41 -3.39 6.13 -10.89
N PHE A 42 -2.16 5.62 -10.84
CA PHE A 42 -1.90 4.21 -10.55
C PHE A 42 -2.47 3.80 -9.19
N TYR A 43 -2.20 4.56 -8.12
CA TYR A 43 -2.74 4.25 -6.79
C TYR A 43 -4.27 4.33 -6.74
N LEU A 44 -4.88 5.32 -7.40
CA LEU A 44 -6.34 5.45 -7.47
C LEU A 44 -6.98 4.23 -8.14
N TRP A 45 -6.41 3.78 -9.26
CA TRP A 45 -6.91 2.60 -9.98
C TRP A 45 -6.62 1.29 -9.24
N ARG A 46 -5.48 1.16 -8.57
CA ARG A 46 -5.16 0.01 -7.72
C ARG A 46 -6.15 -0.11 -6.55
N LYS A 47 -6.53 1.01 -5.93
CA LYS A 47 -7.56 1.04 -4.87
C LYS A 47 -8.92 0.58 -5.40
N ARG A 48 -9.34 1.10 -6.56
CA ARG A 48 -10.58 0.69 -7.23
C ARG A 48 -10.58 -0.79 -7.58
N TRP A 49 -9.47 -1.30 -8.10
CA TRP A 49 -9.35 -2.71 -8.47
C TRP A 49 -9.41 -3.65 -7.27
N ARG A 50 -8.74 -3.33 -6.14
CA ARG A 50 -8.85 -4.12 -4.90
C ARG A 50 -10.25 -4.12 -4.29
N ALA A 51 -11.02 -3.04 -4.49
CA ALA A 51 -12.42 -2.99 -4.06
C ALA A 51 -13.33 -3.87 -4.96
N SER A 52 -12.98 -4.05 -6.23
CA SER A 52 -13.76 -4.87 -7.18
C SER A 52 -13.30 -6.32 -7.27
N ASN A 53 -12.05 -6.63 -6.88
CA ASN A 53 -11.50 -7.96 -6.73
C ASN A 53 -10.83 -8.03 -5.35
N PRO A 54 -11.60 -8.32 -4.28
CA PRO A 54 -10.98 -8.63 -3.00
C PRO A 54 -10.03 -9.82 -3.20
N PRO A 55 -8.82 -9.79 -2.62
CA PRO A 55 -7.90 -10.91 -2.73
C PRO A 55 -8.64 -12.16 -2.24
N GLN A 56 -8.72 -13.20 -3.09
CA GLN A 56 -9.09 -14.54 -2.68
C GLN A 56 -7.90 -15.14 -1.91
N GLY A 57 -7.59 -14.53 -0.77
CA GLY A 57 -6.72 -15.10 0.24
C GLY A 57 -7.60 -15.97 1.12
N ASP A 58 -7.26 -17.24 1.19
CA ASP A 58 -7.76 -18.19 2.18
C ASP A 58 -7.28 -17.73 3.57
N VAL A 59 -8.01 -16.78 4.15
CA VAL A 59 -7.96 -16.44 5.57
C VAL A 59 -9.39 -16.13 5.94
N GLY A 60 -9.96 -16.92 6.86
CA GLY A 60 -11.18 -16.52 7.56
C GLY A 60 -10.89 -15.22 8.30
N GLU A 61 -11.17 -14.10 7.65
CA GLU A 61 -11.00 -12.78 8.23
C GLU A 61 -12.14 -11.92 7.68
N GLU A 62 -13.02 -11.55 8.61
CA GLU A 62 -14.18 -10.72 8.39
C GLU A 62 -13.80 -9.49 7.57
N ALA A 63 -14.71 -9.09 6.68
CA ALA A 63 -14.61 -7.86 5.89
C ALA A 63 -14.12 -6.70 6.78
N PRO A 64 -13.33 -5.75 6.26
CA PRO A 64 -12.73 -4.73 7.10
C PRO A 64 -13.86 -3.91 7.74
N GLU A 65 -14.12 -4.21 9.00
CA GLU A 65 -14.93 -3.41 9.88
C GLU A 65 -14.30 -2.02 9.86
N PHE A 66 -15.14 -1.00 9.74
CA PHE A 66 -14.71 0.38 9.62
C PHE A 66 -13.69 0.72 10.73
N LEU A 67 -12.41 0.88 10.37
CA LEU A 67 -11.36 1.16 11.34
C LEU A 67 -11.46 2.64 11.74
N ASP A 68 -12.12 2.91 12.87
CA ASP A 68 -12.24 4.26 13.42
C ASP A 68 -10.89 4.75 13.95
N LEU A 69 -10.24 5.64 13.18
CA LEU A 69 -8.97 6.29 13.52
C LEU A 69 -9.10 7.25 14.72
N GLY A 70 -10.31 7.51 15.23
CA GLY A 70 -10.56 8.35 16.40
C GLY A 70 -9.88 7.85 17.68
N LEU A 71 -9.64 6.54 17.79
CA LEU A 71 -8.90 5.95 18.93
C LEU A 71 -7.41 6.27 18.93
N LEU A 72 -6.83 6.63 17.78
CA LEU A 72 -5.42 7.00 17.66
C LEU A 72 -5.15 8.46 18.09
N SER A 73 -6.21 9.25 18.30
CA SER A 73 -6.09 10.69 18.57
C SER A 73 -6.24 11.06 20.05
N ARG A 74 -6.17 10.11 20.98
CA ARG A 74 -6.23 10.43 22.43
C ARG A 74 -4.83 10.51 23.04
N PRO A 75 -4.24 11.71 23.23
CA PRO A 75 -3.11 11.88 24.13
C PRO A 75 -3.65 11.91 25.57
N ALA A 76 -3.94 10.74 26.15
CA ALA A 76 -4.23 10.64 27.57
C ALA A 76 -2.98 10.14 28.28
N ASN A 77 -2.24 11.08 28.87
CA ASN A 77 -1.22 10.90 29.90
C ASN A 77 -0.13 9.85 29.65
N THR A 78 1.09 10.35 29.56
CA THR A 78 2.35 9.62 29.44
C THR A 78 2.70 8.86 30.72
N GLU A 79 1.87 7.93 31.15
CA GLU A 79 2.17 6.98 32.22
C GLU A 79 1.69 5.60 31.79
N GLY A 80 2.62 4.78 31.28
CA GLY A 80 2.31 3.42 30.82
C GLY A 80 1.94 3.31 29.34
N ALA A 81 2.37 4.24 28.48
CA ALA A 81 2.24 4.05 27.03
C ALA A 81 3.04 2.81 26.62
N SER A 82 2.31 1.76 26.25
CA SER A 82 2.91 0.57 25.66
C SER A 82 3.47 0.93 24.30
N TRP A 83 4.71 0.52 24.04
CA TRP A 83 5.36 0.77 22.76
C TRP A 83 6.17 -0.45 22.34
N ASP A 84 6.26 -0.64 21.04
CA ASP A 84 7.08 -1.68 20.39
C ASP A 84 8.01 -0.99 19.38
N LEU A 85 9.28 -1.35 19.39
CA LEU A 85 10.32 -0.83 18.51
C LEU A 85 11.13 -1.99 17.95
N GLU A 86 11.18 -2.06 16.63
CA GLU A 86 12.08 -2.96 15.90
C GLU A 86 13.20 -2.15 15.26
N LEU A 87 14.45 -2.55 15.54
CA LEU A 87 15.66 -1.98 14.95
C LEU A 87 16.43 -3.09 14.25
N ASP A 88 16.55 -2.98 12.94
CA ASP A 88 17.44 -3.81 12.13
C ASP A 88 18.88 -3.30 12.27
N LEU A 89 19.78 -4.19 12.70
CA LEU A 89 21.21 -3.89 12.90
C LEU A 89 22.08 -4.38 11.73
N GLY A 90 21.50 -5.02 10.72
CA GLY A 90 22.22 -5.71 9.64
C GLY A 90 22.66 -7.13 10.01
N ASP A 91 23.21 -7.85 9.04
CA ASP A 91 23.71 -9.24 9.18
C ASP A 91 22.70 -10.24 9.79
N GLY A 92 21.40 -9.99 9.56
CA GLY A 92 20.30 -10.81 10.08
C GLY A 92 19.99 -10.60 11.56
N VAL A 93 20.57 -9.57 12.19
CA VAL A 93 20.33 -9.24 13.60
C VAL A 93 19.25 -8.17 13.70
N VAL A 94 18.17 -8.50 14.41
CA VAL A 94 17.06 -7.58 14.67
C VAL A 94 16.83 -7.47 16.16
N LEU A 95 16.79 -6.23 16.66
CA LEU A 95 16.52 -5.90 18.04
C LEU A 95 15.08 -5.44 18.20
N ARG A 96 14.29 -6.16 19.02
CA ARG A 96 12.91 -5.83 19.35
C ARG A 96 12.78 -5.42 20.81
N LEU A 97 12.28 -4.22 21.07
CA LEU A 97 12.01 -3.72 22.42
C LEU A 97 10.52 -3.47 22.55
N ARG A 98 9.94 -4.00 23.62
CA ARG A 98 8.56 -3.72 24.00
C ARG A 98 8.48 -3.21 25.44
N ARG A 99 7.61 -2.25 25.67
CA ARG A 99 7.17 -1.83 27.00
C ARG A 99 5.68 -2.14 27.12
N ALA A 100 5.33 -2.94 28.11
CA ALA A 100 3.94 -3.18 28.53
C ALA A 100 3.53 -2.16 29.60
#